data_AF-A0A1C5VV79-F1
#
_entry.id   AF-A0A1C5VV79-F1
#
_cell.length_a   1.000
_cell.length_b   1.000
_cell.length_c   1.000
_cell.angle_alpha   90.00
_cell.angle_beta   90.00
_cell.angle_gamma   90.00
#
_symmetry.space_group_name_H-M   'P 1'
#
loop_
_entity.id
_entity.type
_entity.pdbx_description
1 polymer ?
#
loop_
_entity_poly.entity_id
_entity_poly.type
_entity_poly.pdbx_seq_one_letter_code
_entity_poly.pdbx_strand_id
1 'polypeptide(L)'
;MSDNQNNFQLPERGALTIPMTNDYLFRALLQRNNKVLTGLIASLLHLSPSEISSVEITNPIVLGESTSDKTFFLDIRVVLNQNTLINLEMQVINEHN
;
A
#
# COMPACT_ATOMS: atom_id res chain seq x y z
N MET A 1 -8.32 -18.46 23.04
CA MET A 1 -9.22 -17.36 22.61
C MET A 1 -8.98 -17.18 21.13
N SER A 2 -10.07 -17.17 20.36
CA SER A 2 -10.13 -17.41 18.92
C SER A 2 -9.30 -16.44 18.09
N ASP A 3 -8.33 -16.98 17.35
CA ASP A 3 -7.66 -16.35 16.23
C ASP A 3 -8.68 -15.96 15.17
N ASN A 4 -9.12 -14.70 15.16
CA ASN A 4 -9.83 -14.15 14.00
C ASN A 4 -8.80 -13.54 13.03
N GLN A 5 -7.96 -14.41 12.47
CA GLN A 5 -7.17 -14.08 11.30
C GLN A 5 -8.14 -14.04 10.12
N ASN A 6 -8.77 -12.89 9.90
CA ASN A 6 -9.42 -12.57 8.63
C ASN A 6 -8.34 -12.62 7.55
N ASN A 7 -8.12 -13.82 7.03
CA ASN A 7 -7.05 -14.13 6.08
C ASN A 7 -7.51 -13.59 4.73
N PHE A 8 -7.34 -12.29 4.53
CA PHE A 8 -7.56 -11.63 3.25
C PHE A 8 -6.54 -12.20 2.25
N GLN A 9 -6.99 -13.21 1.49
CA GLN A 9 -6.21 -13.88 0.47
C GLN A 9 -6.25 -13.02 -0.79
N LEU A 10 -5.11 -12.41 -1.12
CA LEU A 10 -4.93 -11.70 -2.37
C LEU A 10 -4.69 -12.70 -3.50
N PRO A 11 -5.35 -12.54 -4.66
CA PRO A 11 -5.04 -13.39 -5.81
C PRO A 11 -3.59 -13.14 -6.24
N GLU A 12 -2.85 -14.21 -6.56
CA GLU A 12 -1.46 -14.10 -7.02
C GLU A 12 -1.36 -13.43 -8.40
N ARG A 13 -2.43 -13.51 -9.22
CA ARG A 13 -2.57 -12.91 -10.56
C ARG A 13 -4.03 -12.60 -10.86
N GLY A 14 -4.26 -11.67 -11.80
CA GLY A 14 -5.60 -11.29 -12.24
C GLY A 14 -6.18 -10.09 -11.49
N ALA A 15 -7.44 -9.77 -11.77
CA ALA A 15 -8.12 -8.64 -11.13
C ALA A 15 -8.36 -8.92 -9.64
N LEU A 16 -8.20 -7.87 -8.82
CA LEU A 16 -8.59 -7.93 -7.42
C LEU A 16 -10.11 -7.90 -7.30
N THR A 17 -10.68 -8.77 -6.46
CA THR A 17 -12.12 -8.75 -6.15
C THR A 17 -12.57 -7.40 -5.61
N ILE A 18 -11.70 -6.74 -4.84
CA ILE A 18 -11.90 -5.37 -4.38
C ILE A 18 -10.69 -4.55 -4.82
N PRO A 19 -10.86 -3.54 -5.68
CA PRO A 19 -9.75 -2.77 -6.21
C PRO A 19 -9.16 -1.83 -5.14
N MET A 20 -7.86 -1.53 -5.26
CA MET A 20 -7.14 -0.62 -4.36
C MET A 20 -7.35 0.85 -4.73
N THR A 21 -8.60 1.26 -4.96
CA THR A 21 -8.91 2.62 -5.43
C THR A 21 -9.31 3.58 -4.33
N ASN A 22 -9.49 3.09 -3.11
CA ASN A 22 -9.53 3.93 -1.90
C ASN A 22 -8.26 3.74 -1.06
N ASP A 23 -7.91 4.77 -0.29
CA ASP A 23 -6.68 4.79 0.52
C ASP A 23 -6.62 3.67 1.54
N TYR A 24 -7.75 3.35 2.18
CA TYR A 24 -7.79 2.30 3.20
C TYR A 24 -7.31 0.95 2.64
N LEU A 25 -7.86 0.52 1.50
CA LEU A 25 -7.46 -0.74 0.86
C LEU A 25 -6.06 -0.68 0.28
N PHE A 26 -5.69 0.48 -0.27
CA PHE A 26 -4.35 0.73 -0.78
C PHE A 26 -3.29 0.54 0.32
N ARG A 27 -3.47 1.20 1.47
CA ARG A 27 -2.59 1.09 2.65
C ARG A 27 -2.65 -0.30 3.27
N ALA A 28 -3.85 -0.87 3.43
CA ALA A 28 -4.03 -2.22 3.99
C ALA A 28 -3.23 -3.28 3.20
N LEU A 29 -3.23 -3.18 1.86
CA LEU A 29 -2.51 -4.10 1.01
C LEU A 29 -1.00 -3.89 1.12
N LEU A 30 -0.54 -2.65 0.91
CA LEU A 30 0.89 -2.35 0.87
C LEU A 30 1.59 -2.55 2.21
N GLN A 31 0.92 -2.27 3.33
CA GLN A 31 1.49 -2.50 4.67
C GLN A 31 1.62 -3.99 5.02
N ARG A 32 0.81 -4.86 4.41
CA ARG A 32 0.84 -6.31 4.64
C ARG A 32 1.73 -7.06 3.65
N ASN A 33 1.93 -6.51 2.46
CA ASN A 33 2.65 -7.17 1.39
C ASN A 33 3.86 -6.35 0.95
N ASN A 34 4.97 -6.53 1.67
CA ASN A 34 6.21 -5.82 1.41
C ASN A 34 6.77 -6.10 0.00
N LYS A 35 6.49 -7.28 -0.57
CA LYS A 35 6.89 -7.61 -1.95
C LYS A 35 6.19 -6.71 -2.97
N VAL A 36 4.89 -6.46 -2.78
CA VAL A 36 4.13 -5.54 -3.66
C VAL A 36 4.59 -4.10 -3.44
N LEU A 37 4.78 -3.67 -2.19
CA LEU A 37 5.31 -2.34 -1.87
C LEU A 37 6.69 -2.11 -2.51
N THR A 38 7.61 -3.06 -2.37
CA THR A 38 8.95 -3.01 -2.99
C THR A 38 8.86 -2.93 -4.51
N GLY A 39 8.00 -3.76 -5.12
CA GLY A 39 7.80 -3.73 -6.57
C GLY A 39 7.23 -2.39 -7.07
N LEU A 40 6.30 -1.80 -6.32
CA LEU A 40 5.74 -0.47 -6.63
C LEU A 40 6.82 0.61 -6.55
N ILE A 41 7.55 0.71 -5.43
CA ILE A 41 8.61 1.72 -5.24
C ILE A 41 9.73 1.54 -6.27
N ALA A 42 10.16 0.31 -6.53
CA ALA A 42 11.15 0.01 -7.57
C ALA A 42 10.69 0.53 -8.95
N SER A 43 9.43 0.27 -9.29
CA SER A 43 8.86 0.65 -10.59
C SER A 43 8.75 2.17 -10.73
N LEU A 44 8.29 2.87 -9.70
CA LEU A 44 8.10 4.32 -9.70
C LEU A 44 9.43 5.09 -9.75
N LEU A 45 10.47 4.55 -9.12
CA LEU A 45 11.79 5.19 -9.06
C LEU A 45 12.80 4.65 -10.10
N HIS A 46 12.36 3.73 -10.97
CA HIS A 46 13.20 3.05 -11.94
C HIS A 46 14.43 2.36 -11.32
N LEU A 47 14.25 1.77 -10.14
CA LEU A 47 15.28 1.03 -9.42
C LEU A 47 15.22 -0.46 -9.74
N SER A 48 16.37 -1.10 -9.82
CA SER A 48 16.45 -2.56 -9.74
C SER A 48 16.04 -3.04 -8.35
N PRO A 49 15.33 -4.17 -8.22
CA PRO A 49 15.05 -4.78 -6.92
C PRO A 49 16.30 -5.04 -6.07
N SER A 50 17.46 -5.24 -6.70
CA SER A 50 18.75 -5.44 -6.00
C SER A 50 19.27 -4.19 -5.30
N GLU A 51 18.78 -3.00 -5.67
CA GLU A 51 19.17 -1.71 -5.08
C GLU A 51 18.34 -1.38 -3.82
N ILE A 52 17.30 -2.19 -3.53
CA ILE A 52 16.38 -1.98 -2.42
C ILE A 52 16.71 -2.98 -1.31
N SER A 53 17.26 -2.47 -0.21
CA SER A 53 17.56 -3.26 0.99
C SER A 53 16.42 -3.27 2.01
N SER A 54 15.60 -2.22 2.05
CA SER A 54 14.45 -2.12 2.95
C SER A 54 13.44 -1.10 2.46
N VAL A 55 12.14 -1.39 2.63
CA VAL A 55 11.04 -0.45 2.34
C VAL A 55 10.01 -0.56 3.45
N GLU A 56 9.73 0.54 4.16
CA GLU A 56 8.83 0.53 5.31
C GLU A 56 7.81 1.67 5.25
N ILE A 57 6.53 1.35 5.44
CA ILE A 57 5.46 2.36 5.59
C ILE A 57 5.54 2.94 7.01
N THR A 58 5.53 4.28 7.09
CA THR A 58 5.61 5.03 8.36
C THR A 58 4.31 5.70 8.76
N ASN A 59 3.30 5.66 7.90
CA ASN A 59 1.91 6.01 8.18
C ASN A 59 1.00 4.78 8.02
N PRO A 60 1.14 3.71 8.82
CA PRO A 60 0.27 2.54 8.71
C PRO A 60 -1.18 2.86 9.13
N ILE A 61 -2.13 2.03 8.71
CA ILE A 61 -3.51 2.05 9.24
C ILE A 61 -3.74 0.91 10.22
N VAL A 62 -4.68 1.14 11.15
CA VAL A 62 -5.25 0.09 11.98
C VAL A 62 -6.44 -0.53 11.24
N LEU A 63 -6.43 -1.85 11.14
CA LEU A 63 -7.43 -2.57 10.37
C LEU A 63 -8.66 -2.86 11.22
N GLY A 64 -9.84 -2.59 10.66
CA GLY A 64 -11.11 -2.69 11.37
C GLY A 64 -11.51 -1.42 12.11
N GLU A 65 -10.64 -0.40 12.12
CA GLU A 65 -11.01 0.94 12.56
C GLU A 65 -11.48 1.77 11.35
N SER A 66 -12.56 2.54 11.56
CA SER A 66 -13.05 3.45 10.53
C SER A 66 -12.06 4.60 10.37
N THR A 67 -11.56 4.80 9.16
CA THR A 67 -10.85 6.03 8.79
C THR A 67 -11.87 7.15 8.69
N SER A 68 -11.78 8.15 9.56
CA SER A 68 -12.68 9.32 9.58
C SER A 68 -12.53 10.21 8.35
N ASP A 69 -11.43 10.05 7.62
CA ASP A 69 -11.01 10.99 6.60
C ASP A 69 -11.49 10.52 5.23
N LYS A 70 -12.10 11.43 4.46
CA LYS A 70 -12.50 11.18 3.08
C LYS A 70 -11.25 11.12 2.21
N THR A 71 -10.65 9.95 2.13
CA THR A 71 -9.38 9.71 1.45
C THR A 71 -9.59 9.40 -0.03
N PHE A 72 -9.81 10.45 -0.84
CA PHE A 72 -9.82 10.35 -2.30
C PHE A 72 -8.41 10.29 -2.90
N PHE A 73 -7.40 10.66 -2.10
CA PHE A 73 -5.99 10.52 -2.43
C PHE A 73 -5.45 9.24 -1.78
N LEU A 74 -4.70 8.47 -2.55
CA LEU A 74 -4.00 7.27 -2.10
C LEU A 74 -2.63 7.70 -1.61
N ASP A 75 -2.40 7.74 -0.30
CA ASP A 75 -1.18 8.33 0.26
C ASP A 75 -0.39 7.37 1.16
N ILE A 76 0.90 7.20 0.85
CA ILE A 76 1.83 6.48 1.71
C ILE A 76 3.11 7.28 1.93
N ARG A 77 3.62 7.18 3.15
CA ARG A 77 4.95 7.63 3.52
C ARG A 77 5.84 6.45 3.76
N VAL A 78 6.94 6.39 3.02
CA VAL A 78 7.86 5.27 2.99
C VAL A 78 9.26 5.70 3.40
N VAL A 79 9.92 4.89 4.21
CA VAL A 79 11.38 4.94 4.38
C VAL A 79 11.99 3.86 3.50
N LEU A 80 12.76 4.29 2.51
CA LEU A 80 13.54 3.44 1.60
C LEU A 80 14.99 3.38 2.09
N ASN A 81 15.56 2.18 2.16
CA ASN A 81 16.96 1.90 2.51
C ASN A 81 17.42 2.62 3.79
N GLN A 82 16.51 2.79 4.76
CA GLN A 82 16.71 3.43 6.07
C GLN A 82 17.16 4.90 6.05
N ASN A 83 17.28 5.52 4.87
CA ASN A 83 17.86 6.86 4.75
C ASN A 83 17.08 7.80 3.83
N THR A 84 16.14 7.28 3.05
CA THR A 84 15.40 8.04 2.05
C THR A 84 13.93 8.06 2.41
N LEU A 85 13.39 9.25 2.67
CA LEU A 85 11.97 9.43 2.91
C LEU A 85 11.25 9.73 1.60
N ILE A 86 10.19 8.99 1.32
CA ILE A 86 9.35 9.15 0.13
C ILE A 86 7.92 9.41 0.60
N ASN A 87 7.30 10.48 0.11
CA ASN A 87 5.85 10.66 0.18
C ASN A 87 5.28 10.37 -1.20
N LEU A 88 4.45 9.34 -1.30
CA LEU A 88 3.75 8.97 -2.52
C LEU A 88 2.28 9.32 -2.35
N GLU A 89 1.76 10.12 -3.27
CA GLU A 89 0.34 10.47 -3.37
C GLU A 89 -0.12 10.13 -4.79
N MET A 90 -1.17 9.33 -4.92
CA MET A 90 -1.76 8.95 -6.20
C MET A 90 -3.26 9.22 -6.19
N GLN A 91 -3.81 9.50 -7.36
CA GLN A 91 -5.24 9.73 -7.55
C GLN A 91 -5.78 8.78 -8.61
N VAL A 92 -6.96 8.20 -8.35
CA VAL A 92 -7.65 7.35 -9.31
C VAL A 92 -8.38 8.25 -10.31
N ILE A 93 -8.10 8.03 -11.59
CA ILE A 93 -8.69 8.81 -12.68
C ILE A 93 -10.19 8.48 -12.77
N ASN A 94 -11.04 9.49 -12.89
CA ASN A 94 -12.50 9.37 -13.09
C ASN A 94 -13.34 8.83 -11.92
N GLU A 95 -12.88 8.81 -10.66
CA GLU A 95 -13.76 8.38 -9.55
C GLU A 95 -14.96 9.32 -9.27
N HIS A 96 -15.03 10.47 -9.94
CA HIS A 96 -16.13 11.43 -9.86
C HIS A 96 -16.59 11.98 -11.23
N ASN A 97 -16.28 11.30 -12.34
CA ASN A 97 -16.77 11.67 -13.68
C ASN A 97 -17.93 10.79 -14.12
#